data_AF-A0A2V6B4K7-F1
#
_entry.id   AF-A0A2V6B4K7-F1
#
_cell.length_a   1.000
_cell.length_b   1.000
_cell.length_c   1.000
_cell.angle_alpha   90.00
_cell.angle_beta   90.00
_cell.angle_gamma   90.00
#
_symmetry.space_group_name_H-M   'P 1'
#
loop_
_entity.id
_entity.type
_entity.pdbx_description
1 polymer ?
#
loop_
_entity_poly.entity_id
_entity_poly.type
_entity_poly.pdbx_seq_one_letter_code
_entity_poly.pdbx_strand_id
1 'polypeptide(L)'
;RFELAAPVSMGVVCFRFVGPVTGIADAGPGSSNPATADRLDRLNSAIVERINASGRAYLTQTKLRGRTVMRIGLGNVLTKEEHLRKAWQIIQETASKL
;
A
#
# COMPACT_ATOMS: atom_id res chain seq x y z
N ARG A 1 6.67 -3.21 -7.00
CA ARG A 1 6.70 -4.32 -6.01
C ARG A 1 6.03 -3.86 -4.72
N PHE A 2 5.48 -4.77 -3.92
CA PHE A 2 4.91 -4.46 -2.59
C PHE A 2 5.64 -5.24 -1.50
N GLU A 3 5.62 -4.74 -0.27
CA GLU A 3 6.10 -5.44 0.92
C GLU A 3 5.07 -5.39 2.05
N LEU A 4 5.09 -6.39 2.93
CA LEU A 4 4.34 -6.36 4.19
C LEU A 4 5.04 -5.43 5.17
N ALA A 5 4.28 -4.52 5.78
CA ALA A 5 4.80 -3.55 6.74
C ALA A 5 4.81 -4.08 8.19
N ALA A 6 4.04 -5.14 8.46
CA ALA A 6 3.93 -5.82 9.74
C ALA A 6 3.47 -7.28 9.54
N PRO A 7 3.68 -8.18 10.52
CA PRO A 7 3.07 -9.51 10.50
C PRO A 7 1.54 -9.41 10.37
N VAL A 8 0.96 -10.28 9.54
CA VAL A 8 -0.50 -10.34 9.37
C VAL A 8 -1.10 -11.06 10.57
N SER A 9 -1.98 -10.36 11.29
CA SER A 9 -2.75 -10.93 12.38
C SER A 9 -4.23 -10.64 12.14
N MET A 10 -5.06 -11.67 12.25
CA MET A 10 -6.50 -11.61 11.96
C MET A 10 -6.78 -11.08 10.54
N GLY A 11 -7.87 -10.33 10.37
CA GLY A 11 -8.31 -9.79 9.08
C GLY A 11 -7.64 -8.49 8.65
N VAL A 12 -6.52 -8.06 9.25
CA VAL A 12 -5.87 -6.77 8.90
C VAL A 12 -4.53 -7.00 8.23
N VAL A 13 -4.34 -6.39 7.06
CA VAL A 13 -3.08 -6.42 6.31
C VAL A 13 -2.55 -5.01 6.13
N CYS A 14 -1.34 -4.78 6.61
CA CYS A 14 -0.59 -3.54 6.42
C CYS A 14 0.55 -3.80 5.42
N PHE A 15 0.56 -3.07 4.32
CA PHE A 15 1.52 -3.25 3.24
C PHE A 15 1.85 -1.91 2.57
N ARG A 16 2.96 -1.84 1.85
CA ARG A 16 3.34 -0.64 1.12
C ARG A 16 3.88 -0.95 -0.26
N PHE A 17 3.67 -0.03 -1.18
CA PHE A 17 4.33 -0.05 -2.47
C PHE A 17 5.79 0.40 -2.30
N VAL A 18 6.68 -0.38 -2.91
CA VAL A 18 8.13 -0.13 -2.95
C VAL A 18 8.66 -0.07 -4.38
N GLY A 19 7.80 -0.06 -5.42
CA GLY A 19 8.21 0.14 -6.82
C GLY A 19 9.20 -0.88 -7.38
N PRO A 20 9.62 -0.75 -8.65
CA PRO A 20 10.95 -1.11 -9.14
C PRO A 20 11.82 0.14 -8.98
N VAL A 21 12.48 0.33 -7.85
CA VAL A 21 13.30 1.53 -7.67
C VAL A 21 14.65 1.34 -8.36
N THR A 22 14.66 1.43 -9.69
CA THR A 22 15.89 1.61 -10.46
C THR A 22 16.58 2.86 -9.94
N GLY A 23 17.72 2.68 -9.26
CA GLY A 23 18.56 3.78 -8.77
C GLY A 23 18.41 4.13 -7.29
N ILE A 24 17.69 3.35 -6.47
CA ILE A 24 17.73 3.56 -5.02
C ILE A 24 18.05 2.23 -4.32
N ALA A 25 19.36 1.99 -4.18
CA ALA A 25 19.93 0.85 -3.48
C ALA A 25 19.46 0.75 -2.02
N ASP A 26 18.89 1.82 -1.46
CA ASP A 26 18.58 1.92 -0.05
C ASP A 26 17.08 1.86 0.29
N ALA A 27 16.16 1.60 -0.65
CA ALA A 27 14.71 1.68 -0.37
C ALA A 27 14.14 0.52 0.51
N GLY A 28 15.01 -0.28 1.14
CA GLY A 28 14.61 -1.31 2.10
C GLY A 28 14.25 -0.73 3.48
N PRO A 29 13.88 -1.60 4.45
CA PRO A 29 13.77 -1.22 5.84
C PRO A 29 15.11 -0.67 6.34
N GLY A 30 15.22 0.66 6.47
CA GLY A 30 16.48 1.34 6.81
C GLY A 30 17.01 2.33 5.76
N SER A 31 16.21 2.73 4.76
CA SER A 31 16.61 3.76 3.79
C SER A 31 17.18 5.02 4.44
N SER A 32 18.46 5.26 4.20
CA SER A 32 19.25 6.36 4.74
C SER A 32 19.06 7.68 3.98
N ASN A 33 18.30 7.69 2.88
CA ASN A 33 18.00 8.89 2.09
C ASN A 33 16.57 9.42 2.40
N PRO A 34 16.44 10.55 3.13
CA PRO A 34 15.14 11.12 3.48
C PRO A 34 14.27 11.46 2.27
N ALA A 35 14.87 11.93 1.17
CA ALA A 35 14.14 12.29 -0.05
C ALA A 35 13.45 11.09 -0.69
N THR A 36 14.08 9.91 -0.62
CA THR A 36 13.49 8.64 -1.07
C THR A 36 12.32 8.24 -0.19
N ALA A 37 12.49 8.29 1.13
CA ALA A 37 11.46 7.92 2.08
C ALA A 37 10.20 8.80 1.90
N ASP A 38 10.39 10.11 1.78
CA ASP A 38 9.30 11.08 1.53
C ASP A 38 8.61 10.86 0.19
N ARG A 39 9.36 10.46 -0.84
CA ARG A 39 8.77 10.11 -2.14
C ARG A 39 7.91 8.85 -2.03
N LEU A 40 8.41 7.80 -1.37
CA LEU A 40 7.64 6.57 -1.17
C LEU A 40 6.39 6.82 -0.33
N ASP A 41 6.48 7.67 0.68
CA ASP A 41 5.34 8.01 1.53
C ASP A 41 4.26 8.79 0.77
N ARG A 42 4.65 9.76 -0.07
CA ARG A 42 3.74 10.46 -0.97
C ARG A 42 3.12 9.52 -2.00
N LEU A 43 3.90 8.61 -2.59
CA LEU A 43 3.37 7.61 -3.53
C LEU A 43 2.34 6.69 -2.87
N ASN A 44 2.62 6.17 -1.68
CA ASN A 44 1.67 5.32 -0.96
C ASN A 44 0.38 6.10 -0.61
N SER A 45 0.49 7.37 -0.23
CA SER A 45 -0.69 8.23 0.00
C SER A 45 -1.51 8.44 -1.27
N ALA A 46 -0.86 8.76 -2.38
CA ALA A 46 -1.51 8.97 -3.67
C ALA A 46 -2.20 7.71 -4.20
N ILE A 47 -1.65 6.51 -3.95
CA ILE A 47 -2.30 5.24 -4.27
C ILE A 47 -3.63 5.12 -3.53
N VAL A 48 -3.65 5.36 -2.21
CA VAL A 48 -4.88 5.27 -1.40
C VAL A 48 -5.92 6.30 -1.86
N GLU A 49 -5.51 7.53 -2.10
CA GLU A 49 -6.39 8.60 -2.57
C GLU A 49 -7.02 8.25 -3.93
N ARG A 50 -6.23 7.79 -4.91
CA ARG A 50 -6.74 7.38 -6.23
C ARG A 50 -7.69 6.18 -6.15
N ILE A 51 -7.38 5.20 -5.30
CA ILE A 51 -8.27 4.03 -5.10
C ILE A 51 -9.59 4.49 -4.50
N ASN A 52 -9.56 5.29 -3.43
CA ASN A 52 -10.76 5.76 -2.77
C ASN A 52 -11.60 6.67 -3.68
N ALA A 53 -10.95 7.55 -4.45
CA ALA A 53 -11.62 8.42 -5.43
C ALA A 53 -12.29 7.64 -6.57
N SER A 54 -11.82 6.43 -6.89
CA SER A 54 -12.46 5.58 -7.89
C SER A 54 -13.82 5.02 -7.45
N GLY A 55 -14.11 5.01 -6.15
CA GLY A 55 -15.31 4.38 -5.57
C GLY A 55 -15.36 2.84 -5.68
N ARG A 56 -14.34 2.21 -6.28
CA ARG A 56 -14.32 0.75 -6.52
C ARG A 56 -13.79 -0.07 -5.34
N ALA A 57 -13.01 0.56 -4.47
CA ALA A 57 -12.50 -0.02 -3.24
C ALA A 57 -12.23 1.10 -2.23
N TYR A 58 -12.19 0.74 -0.95
CA TYR A 58 -11.85 1.67 0.13
C TYR A 58 -10.69 1.12 0.95
N LEU A 59 -9.63 1.92 1.06
CA LEU A 59 -8.44 1.62 1.86
C LEU A 59 -8.21 2.76 2.85
N THR A 60 -7.68 2.39 4.02
CA THR A 60 -7.14 3.36 4.97
C THR A 60 -5.62 3.39 4.86
N GLN A 61 -5.00 4.46 5.35
CA GLN A 61 -3.55 4.51 5.53
C GLN A 61 -3.19 4.80 6.98
N THR A 62 -1.97 4.43 7.37
CA THR A 62 -1.41 4.74 8.68
C THR A 62 0.10 4.91 8.58
N LYS A 63 0.73 5.41 9.64
CA LYS A 63 2.19 5.45 9.77
C LYS A 63 2.67 4.34 10.68
N LEU A 64 3.53 3.46 10.15
CA LEU A 64 4.22 2.44 10.94
C LEU A 64 5.73 2.70 10.90
N ARG A 65 6.33 2.90 12.08
CA ARG A 65 7.77 3.24 12.21
C ARG A 65 8.14 4.45 11.32
N GLY A 66 7.31 5.48 11.35
CA GLY A 66 7.50 6.70 10.55
C GLY A 66 7.18 6.59 9.05
N ARG A 67 6.80 5.41 8.54
CA ARG A 67 6.58 5.16 7.12
C ARG A 67 5.09 5.06 6.80
N THR A 68 4.66 5.67 5.72
CA THR A 68 3.27 5.62 5.26
C THR A 68 2.97 4.28 4.60
N VAL A 69 1.93 3.60 5.09
CA VAL A 69 1.53 2.26 4.64
C VAL A 69 0.02 2.21 4.38
N MET A 70 -0.37 1.36 3.44
CA MET A 70 -1.78 1.03 3.17
C MET A 70 -2.26 -0.02 4.18
N ARG A 71 -3.51 0.11 4.60
CA ARG A 71 -4.18 -0.83 5.51
C ARG A 71 -5.54 -1.24 4.95
N ILE A 72 -5.69 -2.55 4.75
CA ILE A 72 -6.96 -3.19 4.41
C ILE A 72 -7.44 -4.04 5.59
N GLY A 73 -8.70 -3.85 5.98
CA GLY A 73 -9.38 -4.62 7.01
C GLY A 73 -10.47 -5.48 6.39
N LEU A 74 -10.40 -6.78 6.63
CA LEU A 74 -11.28 -7.80 6.10
C LEU A 74 -12.14 -8.34 7.24
N GLY A 75 -13.35 -7.81 7.36
CA GLY A 75 -14.30 -8.22 8.40
C GLY A 75 -15.77 -8.03 8.03
N ASN A 76 -16.06 -7.54 6.83
CA ASN A 76 -17.44 -7.41 6.37
C ASN A 76 -17.96 -8.80 5.93
N VAL A 77 -19.12 -9.19 6.47
CA VAL A 77 -19.76 -10.50 6.25
C VAL A 77 -20.15 -10.76 4.79
N LEU A 78 -20.29 -9.70 3.98
CA LEU A 78 -20.59 -9.80 2.54
C LEU A 78 -19.32 -9.85 1.68
N THR A 79 -18.13 -9.69 2.27
CA THR A 79 -16.87 -9.79 1.53
C THR A 79 -16.60 -11.24 1.14
N LYS A 80 -16.40 -11.47 -0.16
CA LYS A 80 -16.05 -12.76 -0.76
C LYS A 80 -14.65 -12.69 -1.35
N GLU A 81 -14.07 -13.85 -1.65
CA GLU A 81 -12.76 -13.95 -2.28
C GLU A 81 -12.65 -13.19 -3.62
N GLU A 82 -13.74 -13.17 -4.40
CA GLU A 82 -13.78 -12.38 -5.64
C GLU A 82 -13.59 -10.86 -5.41
N HIS A 83 -14.09 -10.33 -4.29
CA HIS A 83 -13.92 -8.91 -3.93
C HIS A 83 -12.45 -8.64 -3.58
N LEU A 84 -11.78 -9.58 -2.91
CA LEU A 84 -10.35 -9.51 -2.61
C LEU A 84 -9.51 -9.51 -3.89
N ARG A 85 -9.82 -10.40 -4.83
CA ARG A 85 -9.12 -10.47 -6.13
C ARG A 85 -9.28 -9.17 -6.92
N LYS A 86 -10.51 -8.64 -6.99
CA LYS A 86 -10.80 -7.35 -7.64
C LYS A 86 -10.08 -6.18 -6.96
N ALA A 87 -10.12 -6.11 -5.63
CA ALA A 87 -9.42 -5.07 -4.86
C ALA A 87 -7.91 -5.12 -5.10
N TRP A 88 -7.33 -6.31 -5.12
CA TRP A 88 -5.91 -6.49 -5.40
C TRP A 88 -5.52 -6.06 -6.82
N GLN A 89 -6.34 -6.37 -7.84
CA GLN A 89 -6.16 -5.88 -9.20
C GLN A 89 -6.17 -4.35 -9.25
N ILE A 90 -7.16 -3.70 -8.60
CA ILE A 90 -7.26 -2.24 -8.53
C ILE A 90 -6.01 -1.62 -7.89
N ILE A 91 -5.50 -2.23 -6.81
CA ILE A 91 -4.27 -1.79 -6.14
C ILE A 91 -3.08 -1.86 -7.09
N GLN A 92 -2.91 -2.97 -7.81
CA GLN A 92 -1.81 -3.17 -8.75
C GLN A 92 -1.90 -2.21 -9.95
N GLU A 93 -3.09 -2.04 -10.53
CA GLU A 93 -3.34 -1.13 -11.65
C GLU A 93 -3.13 0.34 -11.26
N THR A 94 -3.53 0.73 -10.04
CA THR A 94 -3.34 2.10 -9.58
C THR A 94 -1.86 2.38 -9.33
N ALA A 95 -1.15 1.42 -8.74
CA ALA A 95 0.28 1.55 -8.44
C ALA A 95 1.17 1.50 -9.70
N SER A 96 0.73 0.87 -10.80
CA SER A 96 1.49 0.86 -12.06
C SER A 96 1.32 2.13 -12.90
N LYS A 97 0.27 2.92 -12.63
CA LYS A 97 -0.04 4.21 -13.27
C LYS A 97 0.51 5.42 -12.49
N LEU A 98 1.31 5.18 -11.46
CA LEU A 98 1.96 6.18 -10.59
C LEU A 98 3.48 6.01 -10.66
#